data_AF-A0A256YVV7-F1
#
_entry.id   AF-A0A256YVV7-F1
#
_cell.length_a   1.000
_cell.length_b   1.000
_cell.length_c   1.000
_cell.angle_alpha   90.00
_cell.angle_beta   90.00
_cell.angle_gamma   90.00
#
_symmetry.space_group_name_H-M   'P 1'
#
loop_
_entity.id
_entity.type
_entity.pdbx_description
1 polymer ?
#
loop_
_entity_poly.entity_id
_entity_poly.type
_entity_poly.pdbx_seq_one_letter_code
_entity_poly.pdbx_strand_id
1 'polypeptide(L)' 'MPEVYADLGEIVAGKKPGRESDEERIISMNLGLAIEDMATAIMIYERAKKKGIGKKKR' A
#
# COMPACT_ATOMS: atom_id res chain seq x y z
N MET A 1 15.68 -13.13 -12.46
CA MET A 1 14.85 -11.96 -12.08
C MET A 1 15.73 -10.73 -12.26
N PRO A 2 15.28 -9.64 -12.90
CA PRO A 2 16.08 -8.42 -13.00
C PRO A 2 16.41 -7.88 -11.60
N GLU A 3 17.42 -7.01 -11.53
CA GLU A 3 17.76 -6.32 -10.29
C GLU A 3 16.58 -5.49 -9.79
N VAL A 4 16.37 -5.47 -8.47
CA VAL A 4 15.30 -4.67 -7.87
C VAL A 4 15.75 -3.21 -7.85
N TYR A 5 15.06 -2.38 -8.63
CA TYR A 5 15.34 -0.95 -8.75
C TYR A 5 15.03 -0.16 -7.46
N ALA A 6 13.85 -0.38 -6.88
CA ALA A 6 13.37 0.36 -5.71
C ALA A 6 12.29 -0.41 -4.96
N ASP A 7 12.19 -0.11 -3.66
CA ASP A 7 10.98 -0.42 -2.89
C ASP A 7 9.88 0.61 -3.21
N LEU A 8 8.61 0.19 -3.13
CA LEU A 8 7.46 1.08 -3.38
C LEU A 8 7.49 2.33 -2.48
N GLY A 9 7.91 2.17 -1.24
CA GLY A 9 8.03 3.28 -0.28
C GLY A 9 9.06 4.34 -0.68
N GLU A 10 10.15 3.96 -1.37
CA GLU A 10 11.15 4.92 -1.87
C GLU A 10 10.57 5.81 -2.97
N ILE A 11 9.79 5.23 -3.88
CA ILE A 11 9.11 5.95 -4.96
C ILE A 11 8.03 6.87 -4.39
N VAL A 12 7.16 6.36 -3.52
CA VAL A 12 6.07 7.15 -2.90
C VAL A 12 6.61 8.31 -2.07
N ALA A 13 7.74 8.12 -1.39
CA ALA A 13 8.40 9.19 -0.63
C ALA A 13 9.19 10.18 -1.50
N GLY A 14 9.21 10.01 -2.83
CA GLY A 14 9.97 10.86 -3.76
C GLY A 14 11.49 10.71 -3.66
N LYS A 15 11.98 9.64 -3.04
CA LYS A 15 13.42 9.36 -2.89
C LYS A 15 14.04 8.78 -4.15
N LYS A 16 13.24 8.09 -4.97
CA LYS A 16 13.59 7.59 -6.30
C LYS A 16 12.46 7.92 -7.29
N PRO A 17 12.77 8.21 -8.56
CA PRO A 17 11.74 8.44 -9.56
C PRO A 17 10.90 7.18 -9.81
N GLY A 18 9.66 7.40 -10.24
CA GLY A 18 8.78 6.35 -10.72
C GLY A 18 9.05 6.06 -12.20
N ARG A 19 7.99 6.06 -13.00
CA ARG A 19 8.13 6.07 -14.47
C ARG A 19 8.71 7.40 -14.94
N GLU A 20 9.73 7.36 -15.80
CA GLU A 20 10.34 8.56 -16.40
C GLU A 20 10.08 8.68 -17.91
N SER A 21 9.64 7.60 -18.55
CA SER A 21 9.28 7.60 -19.98
C SER A 21 8.16 6.61 -20.34
N ASP A 22 7.52 6.81 -21.50
CA ASP A 22 6.43 5.96 -21.97
C ASP A 22 6.94 4.62 -22.54
N GLU A 23 8.22 4.55 -22.91
CA GLU A 23 8.89 3.36 -23.42
C GLU A 23 9.24 2.33 -22.33
N GLU A 24 9.27 2.77 -21.05
CA GLU A 24 9.59 1.91 -19.92
C GLU A 24 8.55 0.81 -19.67
N ARG A 25 9.05 -0.38 -19.35
CA ARG A 25 8.22 -1.50 -18.84
C ARG A 25 8.53 -1.72 -17.38
N ILE A 26 7.52 -1.50 -16.52
CA ILE A 26 7.65 -1.62 -15.07
C ILE A 26 6.96 -2.90 -14.62
N ILE A 27 7.64 -3.66 -13.77
CA ILE A 27 7.07 -4.81 -13.06
C ILE A 27 7.17 -4.48 -11.58
N SER A 28 6.03 -4.57 -10.88
CA SER A 28 5.98 -4.49 -9.42
C SER A 28 5.56 -5.85 -8.86
N MET A 29 6.24 -6.28 -7.80
CA MET A 29 5.94 -7.52 -7.09
C MET A 29 5.45 -7.17 -5.68
N ASN A 30 4.13 -7.03 -5.54
CA ASN A 30 3.51 -6.81 -4.24
C ASN A 30 3.41 -8.15 -3.50
N LEU A 31 4.31 -8.37 -2.53
CA LEU A 31 4.32 -9.60 -1.72
C LEU A 31 3.32 -9.58 -0.56
N GLY A 32 2.73 -8.41 -0.28
CA GLY A 32 1.89 -8.17 0.89
C GLY A 32 2.76 -7.85 2.11
N LEU A 33 2.52 -6.70 2.72
CA LEU A 33 3.15 -6.30 3.98
C LEU A 33 2.07 -6.01 5.02
N ALA A 34 2.29 -6.44 6.27
CA ALA A 34 1.33 -6.23 7.36
C ALA A 34 0.97 -4.75 7.59
N ILE A 35 1.84 -3.81 7.18
CA ILE A 35 1.56 -2.37 7.23
C ILE A 35 0.41 -1.96 6.30
N GLU A 36 0.24 -2.64 5.16
CA GLU A 36 -0.83 -2.39 4.19
C GLU A 36 -2.20 -2.76 4.81
N ASP A 37 -2.24 -3.88 5.53
CA ASP A 37 -3.40 -4.30 6.31
C ASP A 37 -3.73 -3.30 7.40
N MET A 38 -2.74 -2.87 8.18
CA MET A 38 -2.96 -1.92 9.29
C MET A 38 -3.42 -0.55 8.80
N ALA A 39 -2.83 -0.05 7.70
CA ALA A 39 -3.25 1.20 7.07
C ALA A 39 -4.73 1.13 6.64
N THR A 40 -5.15 -0.02 6.10
CA THR A 40 -6.52 -0.24 5.63
C THR A 40 -7.51 -0.49 6.77
N ALA A 41 -7.17 -1.38 7.70
CA ALA A 41 -8.04 -1.85 8.78
C ALA A 41 -8.45 -0.72 9.72
N ILE A 42 -7.52 0.18 10.08
CA ILE A 42 -7.83 1.33 10.96
C ILE A 42 -8.88 2.22 10.29
N MET A 43 -8.73 2.52 9.01
CA MET A 43 -9.68 3.35 8.27
C MET A 43 -11.06 2.69 8.20
N ILE A 44 -11.12 1.38 7.95
CA ILE A 44 -12.38 0.62 7.91
C ILE A 44 -13.03 0.63 9.30
N TYR A 45 -12.26 0.37 10.35
CA TYR A 45 -12.73 0.34 11.73
C TYR A 45 -13.32 1.68 12.17
N GLU A 46 -12.63 2.79 11.89
CA GLU A 46 -13.14 4.12 12.23
C GLU A 46 -14.40 4.49 11.44
N ARG A 47 -14.49 4.08 10.16
CA ARG A 47 -15.72 4.25 9.38
C ARG A 47 -16.88 3.41 9.93
N ALA A 48 -16.61 2.18 10.36
CA ALA A 48 -17.62 1.31 10.96
C ALA A 48 -18.17 1.90 12.26
N LYS A 49 -17.29 2.42 13.13
CA LYS A 49 -17.69 3.13 14.36
C LYS A 49 -18.60 4.32 14.07
N LYS A 50 -18.23 5.18 13.11
CA LYS A 50 -19.04 6.36 12.74
C LYS A 50 -20.43 6.00 12.19
N LYS A 51 -20.55 4.85 11.52
CA LYS A 51 -21.81 4.38 10.93
C LYS A 51 -22.61 3.44 11.85
N GLY A 52 -22.12 3.14 13.06
CA GLY A 52 -22.76 2.17 13.94
C GLY A 52 -22.77 0.73 13.39
N ILE A 53 -21.79 0.38 12.56
CA ILE A 53 -21.66 -0.95 11.93
C ILE A 53 -20.75 -1.84 12.79
N GLY A 54 -21.14 -3.11 12.97
CA GLY A 54 -20.41 -4.11 13.73
C GLY A 54 -21.07 -4.44 15.09
N LYS A 55 -20.57 -5.45 15.79
CA LYS A 55 -21.09 -5.88 17.10
C LYS A 55 -19.93 -6.21 18.03
N LYS A 56 -19.99 -5.71 19.27
CA LYS A 56 -19.06 -6.15 20.32
C LYS A 56 -19.42 -7.58 20.70
N LYS A 57 -18.44 -8.48 20.64
CA LYS A 57 -18.58 -9.80 21.26
C LYS A 57 -18.15 -9.72 22.73
N ARG A 58 -18.83 -10.51 23.56
CA ARG A 58 -18.45 -10.78 24.96
C ARG A 58 -17.26 -11.72 24.99
#